data_AF-F7KS77-F1
#
_entry.id   AF-F7KS77-F1
#
_cell.length_a   1.000
_cell.length_b   1.000
_cell.length_c   1.000
_cell.angle_alpha   90.00
_cell.angle_beta   90.00
_cell.angle_gamma   90.00
#
_symmetry.space_group_name_H-M   'P 1'
#
loop_
_entity.id
_entity.type
_entity.pdbx_description
1 polymer ?
#
loop_
_entity_poly.entity_id
_entity_poly.type
_entity_poly.pdbx_seq_one_letter_code
_entity_poly.pdbx_strand_id
1 'polypeptide(L)'
;MLKITEFVMAFSPIGIASLMATMVATISGSTMKEVLVFIVKDYVCAIIALIVLYPVIIKTLAKLQPLRFMKKIVEPIIVAASTTSSAATLPVSIKTAQEKLGIPENIYGFTLPLGNTCGMNGFSYGAE
;
A
#
# COMPACT_ATOMS: atom_id res chain seq x y z
N MET A 1 -24.06 4.77 -6.93
CA MET A 1 -23.36 3.72 -6.16
C MET A 1 -22.48 4.33 -5.08
N LEU A 2 -21.53 5.23 -5.40
CA LEU A 2 -20.68 5.89 -4.38
C LEU A 2 -21.46 6.55 -3.22
N LYS A 3 -22.52 7.32 -3.50
CA LYS A 3 -23.37 7.93 -2.45
C LYS A 3 -24.07 6.92 -1.54
N ILE A 4 -24.41 5.74 -2.05
CA ILE A 4 -25.03 4.68 -1.24
C ILE A 4 -23.96 4.03 -0.36
N THR A 5 -22.77 3.78 -0.90
CA THR A 5 -21.63 3.28 -0.13
C THR A 5 -21.23 4.26 0.97
N GLU A 6 -21.20 5.57 0.70
CA GLU A 6 -20.94 6.60 1.72
C GLU A 6 -21.96 6.56 2.85
N PHE A 7 -23.25 6.40 2.52
CA PHE A 7 -24.30 6.25 3.51
C PHE A 7 -24.10 4.99 4.36
N VAL A 8 -23.80 3.84 3.75
CA VAL A 8 -23.51 2.59 4.48
C VAL A 8 -22.25 2.72 5.34
N MET A 9 -21.19 3.35 4.84
CA MET A 9 -19.95 3.61 5.58
C MET A 9 -20.20 4.51 6.79
N ALA A 10 -21.14 5.46 6.71
CA ALA A 10 -21.50 6.31 7.85
C ALA A 10 -22.16 5.53 9.01
N PHE A 11 -22.92 4.47 8.71
CA PHE A 11 -23.52 3.58 9.72
C PHE A 11 -22.60 2.43 10.16
N SER A 12 -21.54 2.15 9.38
CA SER A 12 -20.61 1.05 9.63
C SER A 12 -19.94 1.04 11.01
N PRO A 13 -19.61 2.18 11.66
CA PRO A 13 -18.99 2.16 12.99
C PRO A 13 -19.81 1.41 14.04
N ILE A 14 -21.15 1.52 13.99
CA ILE A 14 -22.04 0.83 14.94
C ILE A 14 -22.05 -0.68 14.66
N GLY A 15 -22.11 -1.07 13.38
CA GLY A 15 -22.06 -2.47 12.97
C GLY A 15 -20.73 -3.14 13.33
N ILE A 16 -19.61 -2.46 13.05
CA ILE A 16 -18.26 -2.92 13.37
C ILE A 16 -18.10 -3.06 14.89
N ALA A 17 -18.59 -2.12 15.69
CA ALA A 17 -18.51 -2.21 17.16
C ALA A 17 -19.23 -3.47 17.69
N SER A 18 -20.41 -3.79 17.18
CA SER A 18 -21.16 -5.01 17.55
C SER A 18 -20.42 -6.29 17.13
N LEU A 19 -19.88 -6.32 15.92
CA LEU A 19 -19.08 -7.45 15.42
C LEU A 19 -17.80 -7.64 16.23
N MET A 20 -17.10 -6.56 16.59
CA MET A 20 -15.89 -6.60 17.42
C MET A 20 -16.20 -7.08 18.84
N ALA A 21 -17.28 -6.61 19.46
CA ALA A 21 -17.70 -7.09 20.78
C ALA A 21 -17.97 -8.61 20.77
N THR A 22 -18.67 -9.09 19.72
CA THR A 22 -18.94 -10.53 19.55
C THR A 22 -17.67 -11.33 19.27
N MET A 23 -16.77 -10.79 18.44
CA MET A 23 -15.49 -11.41 18.13
C MET A 23 -14.65 -11.57 19.40
N VAL A 24 -14.48 -10.52 20.19
CA VAL A 24 -13.71 -10.59 21.45
C VAL A 24 -14.33 -11.57 22.46
N ALA A 25 -15.67 -11.67 22.50
CA ALA A 25 -16.37 -12.61 23.38
C ALA A 25 -16.24 -14.09 22.96
N THR A 26 -16.00 -14.36 21.67
CA THR A 26 -15.97 -15.72 21.11
C THR A 26 -14.57 -16.18 20.72
N ILE A 27 -13.60 -15.27 20.60
CA ILE A 27 -12.23 -15.59 20.21
C ILE A 27 -11.56 -16.41 21.31
N SER A 28 -11.03 -17.58 20.95
CA SER A 28 -10.18 -18.36 21.82
C SER A 28 -8.72 -17.87 21.72
N GLY A 29 -7.89 -18.19 22.71
CA GLY A 29 -6.47 -17.82 22.70
C GLY A 29 -5.69 -18.37 21.49
N SER A 30 -6.13 -19.47 20.89
CA SER A 30 -5.53 -20.01 19.66
C SER A 30 -5.84 -19.16 18.44
N THR A 31 -7.07 -18.66 18.29
CA THR A 31 -7.47 -17.81 17.16
C THR A 31 -6.82 -16.43 17.23
N MET A 32 -6.64 -15.87 18.43
CA MET A 32 -5.89 -14.62 18.60
C MET A 32 -4.44 -14.74 18.13
N LYS A 33 -3.81 -15.90 18.36
CA LYS A 33 -2.46 -16.19 17.85
C LYS A 33 -2.43 -16.26 16.32
N GLU A 34 -3.45 -16.86 15.70
CA GLU A 34 -3.55 -16.95 14.23
C GLU A 34 -3.66 -15.57 13.58
N VAL A 35 -4.48 -14.67 14.15
CA VAL A 35 -4.60 -13.28 13.67
C VAL A 35 -3.26 -12.54 13.77
N LEU A 36 -2.55 -12.68 14.90
CA LEU A 36 -1.25 -12.04 15.06
C LEU A 36 -0.22 -12.58 14.07
N VAL A 37 -0.19 -13.90 13.85
CA VAL A 37 0.69 -14.54 12.87
C VAL A 37 0.36 -14.08 11.45
N PHE A 38 -0.93 -13.90 11.13
CA PHE A 38 -1.36 -13.34 9.85
C PHE A 38 -0.80 -11.93 9.64
N ILE A 39 -1.02 -11.02 10.58
CA ILE A 39 -0.50 -9.63 10.49
C ILE A 39 1.02 -9.62 10.32
N VAL A 40 1.75 -10.41 11.11
CA VAL A 40 3.22 -10.45 11.01
C VAL A 40 3.67 -11.00 9.66
N LYS A 41 3.08 -12.10 9.18
CA LYS A 41 3.42 -12.67 7.86
C LYS A 41 3.15 -11.68 6.75
N ASP A 42 2.10 -10.89 6.91
CA ASP A 42 1.70 -9.92 5.93
C ASP A 42 2.72 -8.78 5.76
N TYR A 43 3.08 -8.11 6.86
CA TYR A 43 4.15 -7.12 6.86
C TYR A 43 5.48 -7.69 6.35
N VAL A 44 5.80 -8.94 6.72
CA VAL A 44 7.00 -9.62 6.21
C VAL A 44 6.94 -9.80 4.70
N CYS A 45 5.79 -10.21 4.14
CA CYS A 45 5.61 -10.35 2.70
C CYS A 45 5.78 -9.02 1.98
N ALA A 46 5.16 -7.94 2.48
CA ALA A 46 5.26 -6.61 1.93
C ALA A 46 6.72 -6.09 1.93
N ILE A 47 7.45 -6.31 3.04
CA ILE A 47 8.87 -5.93 3.15
C ILE A 47 9.74 -6.73 2.19
N ILE A 48 9.49 -8.05 2.05
CA ILE A 48 10.21 -8.89 1.09
C ILE A 48 9.96 -8.41 -0.33
N ALA A 49 8.72 -8.08 -0.70
CA ALA A 49 8.43 -7.51 -2.00
C ALA A 49 9.21 -6.20 -2.23
N LEU A 50 9.22 -5.30 -1.23
CA LEU A 50 9.92 -4.02 -1.28
C LEU A 50 11.45 -4.14 -1.41
N ILE A 51 12.07 -5.12 -0.74
CA ILE A 51 13.54 -5.26 -0.68
C ILE A 51 14.08 -6.25 -1.73
N VAL A 52 13.29 -7.23 -2.14
CA VAL A 52 13.73 -8.27 -3.08
C VAL A 52 13.08 -8.07 -4.44
N LEU A 53 11.76 -8.11 -4.52
CA LEU A 53 11.04 -8.12 -5.79
C LEU A 53 11.28 -6.82 -6.58
N TYR A 54 11.01 -5.66 -5.99
CA TYR A 54 11.20 -4.37 -6.68
C TYR A 54 12.66 -4.10 -7.07
N PRO A 55 13.67 -4.33 -6.20
CA PRO A 55 15.07 -4.14 -6.59
C PRO A 55 15.54 -5.09 -7.69
N VAL A 56 15.05 -6.35 -7.70
CA VAL A 56 15.33 -7.30 -8.78
C VAL A 56 14.76 -6.80 -10.10
N ILE A 57 13.49 -6.37 -10.11
CA ILE A 57 12.82 -5.81 -11.30
C ILE A 57 13.57 -4.57 -11.81
N ILE A 58 13.97 -3.66 -10.92
CA ILE A 58 14.73 -2.45 -11.29
C ILE A 58 16.09 -2.82 -11.91
N LYS A 59 16.77 -3.83 -11.35
CA LYS A 59 18.08 -4.26 -11.85
C LYS A 59 17.99 -4.96 -13.20
N THR A 60 16.98 -5.81 -13.41
CA THR A 60 16.86 -6.63 -14.63
C THR A 60 16.22 -5.87 -15.79
N LEU A 61 15.12 -5.14 -15.55
CA LEU A 61 14.37 -4.44 -16.59
C LEU A 61 14.90 -3.03 -16.81
N ALA A 62 14.97 -2.23 -15.75
CA ALA A 62 15.39 -0.83 -15.87
C ALA A 62 16.92 -0.67 -15.98
N LYS A 63 17.70 -1.72 -15.65
CA LYS A 63 19.17 -1.71 -15.64
C LYS A 63 19.75 -0.56 -14.79
N LEU A 64 19.00 -0.13 -13.77
CA LEU A 64 19.39 0.93 -12.85
C LEU A 64 19.96 0.36 -11.56
N GLN A 65 20.74 1.17 -10.85
CA GLN A 65 21.21 0.83 -9.50
C GLN A 65 20.04 0.88 -8.50
N PRO A 66 19.58 -0.26 -7.95
CA PRO A 66 18.36 -0.30 -7.14
C PRO A 66 18.47 0.54 -5.87
N LEU A 67 19.63 0.50 -5.19
CA LEU A 67 19.86 1.28 -3.97
C LEU A 67 19.73 2.79 -4.20
N ARG A 68 20.16 3.29 -5.37
CA ARG A 68 20.05 4.71 -5.71
C ARG A 68 18.60 5.09 -6.01
N PHE A 69 17.84 4.19 -6.63
CA PHE A 69 16.41 4.38 -6.86
C PHE A 69 15.62 4.40 -5.55
N MET A 70 15.81 3.40 -4.69
CA MET A 70 15.14 3.30 -3.39
C MET A 70 15.38 4.52 -2.51
N LYS A 71 16.61 5.06 -2.49
CA LYS A 71 16.93 6.32 -1.78
C LYS A 71 16.16 7.53 -2.31
N LYS A 72 15.89 7.59 -3.61
CA LYS A 72 15.18 8.72 -4.23
C LYS A 72 13.67 8.68 -3.94
N ILE A 73 13.08 7.50 -3.76
CA ILE A 73 11.64 7.32 -3.54
C ILE A 73 11.25 7.19 -2.06
N VAL A 74 12.16 7.46 -1.12
CA VAL A 74 11.88 7.31 0.32
C VAL A 74 10.75 8.23 0.81
N GLU A 75 10.64 9.43 0.26
CA GLU A 75 9.62 10.42 0.64
C GLU A 75 8.19 9.94 0.36
N PRO A 76 7.83 9.53 -0.88
CA PRO A 76 6.50 8.98 -1.12
C PRO A 76 6.23 7.67 -0.35
N ILE A 77 7.25 6.84 -0.07
CA ILE A 77 7.07 5.65 0.79
C ILE A 77 6.64 6.05 2.21
N ILE A 78 7.28 7.06 2.80
CA ILE A 78 6.94 7.53 4.16
C ILE A 78 5.52 8.12 4.18
N VAL A 79 5.15 8.89 3.15
CA VAL A 79 3.81 9.46 3.05
C VAL A 79 2.75 8.37 2.84
N ALA A 80 3.02 7.35 2.03
CA ALA A 80 2.13 6.20 1.89
C ALA A 80 1.94 5.46 3.23
N ALA A 81 3.03 5.24 3.97
CA ALA A 81 2.97 4.55 5.25
C ALA A 81 2.21 5.36 6.32
N SER A 82 2.32 6.69 6.32
CA SER A 82 1.65 7.53 7.31
C SER A 82 0.19 7.82 6.97
N THR A 83 -0.13 7.99 5.68
CA THR A 83 -1.50 8.31 5.24
C THR A 83 -2.32 7.07 4.93
N THR A 84 -1.70 5.90 4.76
CA THR A 84 -2.33 4.64 4.35
C THR A 84 -3.18 4.78 3.09
N SER A 85 -2.84 5.74 2.21
CA SER A 85 -3.63 6.09 1.03
C SER A 85 -2.75 6.37 -0.19
N SER A 86 -2.94 5.57 -1.23
CA SER A 86 -2.28 5.77 -2.53
C SER A 86 -2.67 7.12 -3.14
N ALA A 87 -3.95 7.50 -3.06
CA ALA A 87 -4.45 8.75 -3.61
C ALA A 87 -3.86 9.98 -2.90
N ALA A 88 -3.68 9.91 -1.58
CA ALA A 88 -3.01 10.97 -0.82
C ALA A 88 -1.51 11.07 -1.14
N THR A 89 -0.89 9.97 -1.59
CA THR A 89 0.54 9.90 -1.90
C THR A 89 0.88 10.31 -3.35
N LEU A 90 -0.11 10.34 -4.24
CA LEU A 90 0.07 10.62 -5.66
C LEU A 90 0.78 11.96 -5.94
N PRO A 91 0.44 13.10 -5.28
CA PRO A 91 1.13 14.37 -5.54
C PRO A 91 2.62 14.33 -5.20
N VAL A 92 2.99 13.66 -4.10
CA VAL A 92 4.38 13.50 -3.65
C VAL A 92 5.16 12.57 -4.60
N SER A 93 4.47 11.55 -5.13
CA SER A 93 5.03 10.61 -6.11
C SER A 93 5.34 11.31 -7.43
N ILE A 94 4.43 12.16 -7.93
CA ILE A 94 4.63 12.96 -9.14
C ILE A 94 5.83 13.91 -8.98
N LYS A 95 5.89 14.63 -7.86
CA LYS A 95 7.02 15.53 -7.56
C LYS A 95 8.35 14.77 -7.52
N THR A 96 8.37 13.60 -6.88
CA THR A 96 9.56 12.73 -6.82
C THR A 96 9.98 12.24 -8.21
N ALA A 97 9.02 11.87 -9.07
CA ALA A 97 9.29 11.43 -10.44
C ALA A 97 9.92 12.53 -11.29
N GLN A 98 9.43 13.76 -11.16
CA GLN A 98 9.93 14.93 -11.86
C GLN A 98 11.31 15.37 -11.32
N GLU A 99 11.41 15.69 -10.04
CA GLU A 99 12.58 16.36 -9.46
C GLU A 99 13.73 15.40 -9.13
N LYS A 100 13.43 14.22 -8.59
CA LYS A 100 14.46 13.28 -8.11
C LYS A 100 14.83 12.25 -9.16
N LEU A 101 13.87 11.76 -9.94
CA LEU A 101 14.09 10.73 -10.94
C LEU A 101 14.31 11.30 -12.36
N GLY A 102 13.89 12.54 -12.64
CA GLY A 102 14.08 13.18 -13.94
C GLY A 102 13.29 12.49 -15.06
N ILE A 103 12.16 11.86 -14.72
CA ILE A 103 11.29 11.17 -15.69
C ILE A 103 10.53 12.24 -16.47
N PRO A 104 10.37 12.12 -17.79
CA PRO A 104 9.61 13.09 -18.57
C PRO A 104 8.11 13.00 -18.25
N GLU A 105 7.43 14.15 -18.31
CA GLU A 105 6.03 14.31 -17.91
C GLU A 105 5.05 13.42 -18.67
N ASN A 106 5.30 13.21 -19.97
CA ASN A 106 4.50 12.32 -20.80
C ASN A 106 4.47 10.87 -20.28
N ILE A 107 5.47 10.44 -19.50
CA ILE A 107 5.51 9.10 -18.91
C ILE A 107 4.86 9.13 -17.53
N TYR A 108 5.36 9.94 -16.59
CA TYR A 108 4.86 9.90 -15.21
C TYR A 108 3.42 10.44 -15.08
N GLY A 109 3.01 11.38 -15.93
CA GLY A 109 1.69 12.00 -15.92
C GLY A 109 0.56 11.05 -16.30
N PHE A 110 0.87 9.95 -17.00
CA PHE A 110 -0.08 8.90 -17.31
C PHE A 110 0.10 7.66 -16.42
N THR A 111 1.35 7.21 -16.25
CA THR A 111 1.63 5.94 -15.56
C THR A 111 1.37 6.00 -14.06
N LEU A 112 1.64 7.13 -13.38
CA LEU A 112 1.39 7.24 -11.93
C LEU A 112 -0.11 7.30 -11.60
N PRO A 113 -0.96 8.11 -12.28
CA PRO A 113 -2.40 8.10 -12.04
C PRO A 113 -3.05 6.75 -12.38
N LEU A 114 -2.64 6.11 -13.48
CA LEU A 114 -3.12 4.78 -13.84
C LEU A 114 -2.67 3.73 -12.82
N GLY A 115 -1.42 3.80 -12.37
CA GLY A 115 -0.86 2.92 -11.33
C GLY A 115 -1.56 3.08 -9.98
N ASN A 116 -2.01 4.28 -9.63
CA ASN A 116 -2.74 4.53 -8.39
C ASN A 116 -4.08 3.75 -8.31
N THR A 117 -4.69 3.43 -9.45
CA THR A 117 -5.96 2.69 -9.50
C THR A 117 -5.77 1.22 -9.87
N CYS A 118 -4.89 0.90 -10.82
CA CYS A 118 -4.67 -0.47 -11.30
C CYS A 118 -3.56 -1.22 -10.55
N GLY A 119 -2.61 -0.51 -9.92
CA GLY A 119 -1.40 -1.06 -9.32
C GLY A 119 -1.56 -1.48 -7.86
N MET A 120 -2.54 -2.34 -7.56
CA MET A 120 -2.85 -2.81 -6.20
C MET A 120 -2.10 -4.11 -5.85
N ASN A 121 -0.77 -4.08 -5.94
CA ASN A 121 0.06 -5.27 -5.68
C ASN A 121 -0.03 -5.76 -4.23
N GLY A 122 -0.18 -4.85 -3.26
CA GLY A 122 -0.36 -5.22 -1.84
C GLY A 122 -1.53 -6.17 -1.66
N PHE A 123 -2.71 -5.76 -2.15
CA PHE A 123 -3.94 -6.55 -2.09
C PHE A 123 -3.81 -7.96 -2.70
N SER A 124 -2.96 -8.12 -3.73
CA SER A 124 -2.79 -9.40 -4.41
C SER A 124 -1.99 -10.42 -3.60
N TYR A 125 -1.09 -9.99 -2.73
CA TYR A 125 -0.27 -10.88 -1.88
C TYR A 125 -0.84 -11.06 -0.47
N GLY A 126 -2.01 -10.46 -0.19
CA GLY A 126 -2.63 -10.47 1.14
C GLY A 126 -2.22 -9.30 2.03
N ALA A 127 -1.48 -8.32 1.49
CA ALA A 127 -1.00 -7.12 2.16
C ALA A 127 -1.96 -5.95 2.01
N GLU A 128 -2.74 -5.72 3.07
CA GLU A 128 -3.58 -4.54 3.23
C GLU A 128 -2.82 -3.39 3.90
#